data_AF-A0A1V5VXW1-F1
#
_entry.id   AF-A0A1V5VXW1-F1
#
_cell.length_a   1.000
_cell.length_b   1.000
_cell.length_c   1.000
_cell.angle_alpha   90.00
_cell.angle_beta   90.00
_cell.angle_gamma   90.00
#
_symmetry.space_group_name_H-M   'P 1'
#
loop_
_entity.id
_entity.type
_entity.pdbx_description
1 polymer ?
#
loop_
_entity_poly.entity_id
_entity_poly.type
_entity_poly.pdbx_seq_one_letter_code
_entity_poly.pdbx_strand_id
1 'polypeptide(L)'
;MKKILIFVMSFLFSSFLIGAHSMGKAASPVVEHYVKYSNKGTRSEARSGYLKVNGFIVPDNFLTVVAGGNIYHFYMRKYMWGNDGYFPDKDSDTAALCPAIERILSSEELARGWAIVDGWPTNTPSQWIYVIWKNGSAVVAPEKIDEFIKRNNIVPLPRSLMLENLMK
;
A
#
# COMPACT_ATOMS: atom_id res chain seq x y z
N MET A 1 12.92 -82.10 -5.95
CA MET A 1 14.02 -81.16 -5.64
C MET A 1 13.41 -79.77 -5.45
N LYS A 2 13.67 -79.15 -4.29
CA LYS A 2 13.27 -77.78 -3.91
C LYS A 2 13.84 -76.74 -4.88
N LYS A 3 13.10 -75.64 -5.13
CA LYS A 3 13.58 -74.23 -5.16
C LYS A 3 12.43 -73.23 -5.44
N ILE A 4 11.78 -72.81 -4.35
CA ILE A 4 11.58 -71.43 -3.84
C ILE A 4 11.78 -70.24 -4.82
N LEU A 5 10.70 -69.43 -4.98
CA LEU A 5 10.59 -67.94 -4.89
C LEU A 5 11.39 -67.12 -5.95
N ILE A 6 10.96 -65.97 -6.50
CA ILE A 6 10.48 -64.73 -5.87
C ILE A 6 9.67 -63.90 -6.88
N PHE A 7 8.52 -63.40 -6.41
CA PHE A 7 7.70 -62.37 -7.03
C PHE A 7 8.36 -61.00 -6.73
N VAL A 8 8.78 -60.23 -7.73
CA VAL A 8 9.23 -58.84 -7.53
C VAL A 8 8.18 -57.91 -8.13
N MET A 9 7.29 -57.43 -7.27
CA MET A 9 6.44 -56.28 -7.54
C MET A 9 7.32 -55.02 -7.57
N SER A 10 7.47 -54.41 -8.74
CA SER A 10 8.02 -53.05 -8.86
C SER A 10 6.90 -52.04 -8.58
N PHE A 11 6.70 -51.71 -7.31
CA PHE A 11 5.97 -50.51 -6.89
C PHE A 11 6.88 -49.29 -7.10
N LEU A 12 6.66 -48.55 -8.19
CA LEU A 12 7.22 -47.22 -8.38
C LEU A 12 6.50 -46.24 -7.45
N PHE A 13 7.05 -46.06 -6.25
CA PHE A 13 6.75 -44.92 -5.38
C PHE A 13 7.26 -43.66 -6.08
N SER A 14 6.39 -42.96 -6.80
CA SER A 14 6.61 -41.59 -7.24
C SER A 14 6.57 -40.70 -5.99
N SER A 15 7.71 -40.49 -5.36
CA SER A 15 7.92 -39.43 -4.38
C SER A 15 7.72 -38.08 -5.07
N PHE A 16 6.51 -37.54 -4.97
CA PHE A 16 6.26 -36.13 -5.21
C PHE A 16 7.04 -35.37 -4.13
N LEU A 17 8.22 -34.89 -4.51
CA LEU A 17 8.96 -33.87 -3.77
C LEU A 17 8.05 -32.65 -3.67
N ILE A 18 7.30 -32.57 -2.58
CA ILE A 18 6.73 -31.32 -2.09
C ILE A 18 7.95 -30.47 -1.72
N GLY A 19 8.44 -29.71 -2.70
CA GLY A 19 9.41 -28.67 -2.46
C GLY A 19 8.81 -27.73 -1.42
N ALA A 20 9.38 -27.78 -0.22
CA ALA A 20 9.18 -26.77 0.79
C ALA A 20 9.59 -25.44 0.13
N HIS A 21 8.59 -24.70 -0.38
CA HIS A 21 8.76 -23.30 -0.67
C HIS A 21 9.02 -22.69 0.70
N SER A 22 10.29 -22.38 0.97
CA SER A 22 10.62 -21.43 2.00
C SER A 22 9.79 -20.19 1.68
N MET A 23 8.72 -19.97 2.44
CA MET A 23 7.94 -18.75 2.43
C MET A 23 8.91 -17.66 2.86
N GLY A 24 9.65 -17.13 1.88
CA GLY A 24 10.54 -16.00 2.08
C GLY A 24 9.69 -14.92 2.70
N LYS A 25 10.21 -14.27 3.75
CA LYS A 25 9.60 -13.08 4.35
C LYS A 25 9.13 -12.19 3.20
N ALA A 26 7.82 -12.07 3.03
CA ALA A 26 7.26 -11.34 1.91
C ALA A 26 7.88 -9.95 1.94
N ALA A 27 8.41 -9.51 0.79
CA ALA A 27 9.16 -8.27 0.73
C ALA A 27 8.30 -7.10 1.26
N SER A 28 8.91 -6.04 1.75
CA SER A 28 8.21 -4.77 1.95
C SER A 28 7.82 -4.19 0.57
N PRO A 29 6.80 -3.32 0.49
CA PRO A 29 6.45 -2.70 -0.78
C PRO A 29 7.57 -1.78 -1.24
N VAL A 30 7.77 -1.71 -2.55
CA VAL A 30 8.69 -0.76 -3.17
C VAL A 30 8.00 0.59 -3.20
N VAL A 31 8.56 1.59 -2.52
CA VAL A 31 7.99 2.92 -2.43
C VAL A 31 8.88 3.91 -3.18
N GLU A 32 8.30 4.62 -4.14
CA GLU A 32 8.96 5.68 -4.88
C GLU A 32 8.29 7.02 -4.57
N HIS A 33 9.07 7.94 -4.01
CA HIS A 33 8.68 9.34 -3.84
C HIS A 33 9.43 10.20 -4.84
N TYR A 34 8.72 11.05 -5.58
CA TYR A 34 9.33 12.00 -6.50
C TYR A 34 8.65 13.35 -6.44
N VAL A 35 9.42 14.39 -6.74
CA VAL A 35 8.98 15.79 -6.66
C VAL A 35 9.10 16.44 -8.02
N LYS A 36 8.02 17.04 -8.50
CA LYS A 36 8.04 17.96 -9.64
C LYS A 36 8.14 19.40 -9.12
N TYR A 37 8.94 20.21 -9.81
CA TYR A 37 9.19 21.59 -9.45
C TYR A 37 8.54 22.53 -10.45
N SER A 38 8.01 23.66 -9.98
CA SER A 38 7.71 24.83 -10.80
C SER A 38 8.61 25.98 -10.38
N ASN A 39 9.03 26.85 -11.31
CA ASN A 39 9.89 28.02 -11.05
C ASN A 39 11.08 27.72 -10.12
N LYS A 40 11.79 26.62 -10.39
CA LYS A 40 12.83 26.07 -9.51
C LYS A 40 13.92 27.11 -9.23
N GLY A 41 14.30 27.27 -7.97
CA GLY A 41 15.33 28.22 -7.51
C GLY A 41 14.83 29.65 -7.31
N THR A 42 13.52 29.91 -7.46
CA THR A 42 12.93 31.23 -7.24
C THR A 42 12.11 31.28 -5.96
N ARG A 43 11.78 32.50 -5.49
CA ARG A 43 10.83 32.71 -4.39
C ARG A 43 9.42 32.17 -4.66
N SER A 44 9.12 31.81 -5.91
CA SER A 44 7.83 31.28 -6.36
C SER A 44 7.90 29.79 -6.71
N GLU A 45 8.88 29.07 -6.16
CA GLU A 45 9.03 27.63 -6.37
C GLU A 45 7.90 26.83 -5.70
N ALA A 46 7.17 26.04 -6.48
CA ALA A 46 6.29 25.00 -5.93
C ALA A 46 6.90 23.61 -6.10
N ARG A 47 6.69 22.74 -5.11
CA ARG A 47 7.16 21.36 -5.04
C ARG A 47 5.96 20.44 -4.92
N SER A 48 5.64 19.78 -6.02
CA SER A 48 4.53 18.83 -6.08
C SER A 48 5.06 17.42 -5.85
N GLY A 49 4.75 16.86 -4.69
CA GLY A 49 5.09 15.51 -4.28
C GLY A 49 4.13 14.48 -4.86
N TYR A 50 4.68 13.34 -5.25
CA TYR A 50 3.95 12.20 -5.80
C TYR A 50 4.50 10.92 -5.19
N LEU A 51 3.60 9.95 -5.01
CA LEU A 51 3.90 8.67 -4.41
C LEU A 51 3.51 7.55 -5.38
N LYS A 52 4.42 6.59 -5.57
CA LYS A 52 4.10 5.29 -6.17
C LYS A 52 4.45 4.18 -5.19
N VAL A 53 3.61 3.15 -5.16
CA VAL A 53 3.83 1.94 -4.38
C VAL A 53 3.70 0.75 -5.31
N ASN A 54 4.75 -0.06 -5.41
CA ASN A 54 4.85 -1.17 -6.35
C ASN A 54 4.54 -0.77 -7.81
N GLY A 55 4.97 0.44 -8.21
CA GLY A 55 4.71 1.00 -9.53
C GLY A 55 3.32 1.64 -9.72
N PHE A 56 2.38 1.42 -8.80
CA PHE A 56 1.05 2.03 -8.84
C PHE A 56 1.07 3.44 -8.24
N ILE A 57 0.46 4.41 -8.92
CA ILE A 57 0.34 5.78 -8.43
C ILE A 57 -0.66 5.80 -7.27
N VAL A 58 -0.31 6.47 -6.18
CA VAL A 58 -1.26 6.80 -5.11
C VAL A 58 -1.95 8.12 -5.47
N PRO A 59 -3.27 8.11 -5.75
CA PRO A 59 -4.02 9.33 -6.08
C PRO A 59 -4.15 10.25 -4.86
N ASP A 60 -4.38 11.53 -5.12
CA ASP A 60 -4.56 12.58 -4.11
C ASP A 60 -5.93 12.46 -3.42
N ASN A 61 -6.23 11.35 -2.77
CA ASN A 61 -7.52 11.08 -2.11
C ASN A 61 -7.35 10.82 -0.61
N PHE A 62 -6.12 10.62 -0.17
CA PHE A 62 -5.79 10.25 1.21
C PHE A 62 -5.02 11.38 1.89
N LEU A 63 -5.40 11.69 3.13
CA LEU A 63 -4.70 12.64 3.99
C LEU A 63 -3.33 12.08 4.42
N THR A 64 -3.28 10.78 4.66
CA THR A 64 -2.08 10.06 5.09
C THR A 64 -1.99 8.73 4.38
N VAL A 65 -0.77 8.34 4.02
CA VAL A 65 -0.43 7.04 3.46
C VAL A 65 0.74 6.46 4.26
N VAL A 66 0.60 5.24 4.75
CA VAL A 66 1.66 4.47 5.39
C VAL A 66 2.04 3.32 4.46
N ALA A 67 3.30 3.32 4.01
CA ALA A 67 3.81 2.32 3.07
C ALA A 67 5.27 1.99 3.40
N GLY A 68 5.59 0.70 3.50
CA GLY A 68 6.96 0.24 3.76
C GLY A 68 7.56 0.79 5.05
N GLY A 69 6.74 1.00 6.08
CA GLY A 69 7.16 1.58 7.37
C GLY A 69 7.42 3.09 7.36
N ASN A 70 7.05 3.79 6.28
CA ASN A 70 7.17 5.24 6.19
C ASN A 70 5.77 5.89 6.12
N ILE A 71 5.66 7.10 6.66
CA ILE A 71 4.44 7.91 6.62
C ILE A 71 4.59 8.99 5.57
N TYR A 72 3.53 9.23 4.81
CA TYR A 72 3.43 10.31 3.85
C TYR A 72 2.17 11.12 4.12
N HIS A 73 2.33 12.41 4.40
CA HIS A 73 1.20 13.32 4.55
C HIS A 73 0.92 14.07 3.27
N PHE A 74 -0.37 14.27 2.99
CA PHE A 74 -0.82 15.11 1.91
C PHE A 74 -0.78 16.58 2.33
N TYR A 75 -0.05 17.38 1.57
CA TYR A 75 -0.01 18.83 1.72
C TYR A 75 -0.86 19.49 0.65
N MET A 76 -1.59 20.52 1.05
CA MET A 76 -2.29 21.42 0.16
C MET A 76 -1.65 22.79 0.23
N ARG A 77 -1.15 23.30 -0.89
CA ARG A 77 -0.47 24.59 -0.91
C ARG A 77 -1.50 25.73 -0.79
N LYS A 78 -1.19 26.69 0.10
CA LYS A 78 -1.97 27.92 0.29
C LYS A 78 -1.66 28.98 -0.78
N TYR A 79 -0.41 29.02 -1.25
CA TYR A 79 0.11 30.00 -2.19
C TYR A 79 0.51 29.35 -3.52
N MET A 80 0.98 30.16 -4.47
CA MET A 80 1.52 29.68 -5.76
C MET A 80 2.87 28.95 -5.62
N TRP A 81 3.44 28.91 -4.41
CA TRP A 81 4.71 28.29 -4.05
C TRP A 81 4.57 27.44 -2.78
N GLY A 82 5.59 26.62 -2.49
CA GLY A 82 5.59 25.67 -1.38
C GLY A 82 5.22 24.24 -1.79
N ASN A 83 4.89 23.41 -0.81
CA ASN A 83 4.65 21.97 -1.01
C ASN A 83 3.18 21.64 -1.26
N ASP A 84 2.91 20.72 -2.18
CA ASP A 84 1.61 20.07 -2.37
C ASP A 84 1.77 18.57 -2.68
N GLY A 85 0.73 17.76 -2.45
CA GLY A 85 0.80 16.32 -2.63
C GLY A 85 1.51 15.62 -1.47
N TYR A 86 2.01 14.41 -1.72
CA TYR A 86 2.58 13.56 -0.67
C TYR A 86 4.03 13.90 -0.36
N PHE A 87 4.37 14.07 0.92
CA PHE A 87 5.74 14.20 1.41
C PHE A 87 5.99 13.28 2.60
N PRO A 88 7.21 12.71 2.71
CA PRO A 88 7.54 11.84 3.83
C PRO A 88 7.56 12.63 5.15
N ASP A 89 6.95 12.07 6.17
CA ASP A 89 7.08 12.51 7.55
C ASP A 89 8.05 11.59 8.28
N LYS A 90 9.17 12.15 8.71
CA LYS A 90 10.24 11.42 9.41
C LYS A 90 10.13 11.53 10.92
N ASP A 91 9.31 12.44 11.42
CA ASP A 91 9.22 12.77 12.84
C ASP A 91 8.03 12.05 13.49
N SER A 92 7.04 11.62 12.69
CA SER A 92 5.89 10.87 13.15
C SER A 92 6.18 9.38 13.40
N ASP A 93 5.59 8.85 14.47
CA ASP A 93 5.63 7.42 14.79
C ASP A 93 4.54 6.67 14.01
N THR A 94 4.96 5.69 13.20
CA THR A 94 4.03 4.85 12.43
C THR A 94 3.13 4.03 13.34
N ALA A 95 3.63 3.59 14.50
CA ALA A 95 2.84 2.79 15.43
C ALA A 95 1.69 3.59 16.05
N ALA A 96 1.84 4.91 16.20
CA ALA A 96 0.79 5.78 16.70
C ALA A 96 -0.33 6.01 15.67
N LEU A 97 0.02 6.17 14.38
CA LEU A 97 -0.95 6.44 13.31
C LEU A 97 -1.59 5.17 12.73
N CYS A 98 -0.88 4.05 12.78
CA CYS A 98 -1.29 2.77 12.22
C CYS A 98 -0.89 1.64 13.19
N PRO A 99 -1.54 1.54 14.35
CA PRO A 99 -1.24 0.49 15.32
C PRO A 99 -1.53 -0.88 14.72
N ALA A 100 -0.72 -1.88 15.06
CA ALA A 100 -1.08 -3.27 14.79
C ALA A 100 -2.32 -3.65 15.61
N ILE A 101 -3.26 -4.37 15.01
CA ILE A 101 -4.50 -4.79 15.66
C ILE A 101 -4.69 -6.30 15.56
N GLU A 102 -5.32 -6.88 16.58
CA GLU A 102 -5.71 -8.29 16.64
C GLU A 102 -6.98 -8.55 15.81
N ARG A 103 -6.90 -8.23 14.52
CA ARG A 103 -7.93 -8.52 13.51
C ARG A 103 -7.33 -9.38 12.42
N ILE A 104 -8.09 -10.36 11.96
CA ILE A 104 -7.76 -11.20 10.81
C ILE A 104 -8.70 -10.82 9.67
N LEU A 105 -8.13 -10.49 8.51
CA LEU A 105 -8.86 -10.25 7.28
C LEU A 105 -9.47 -11.56 6.77
N SER A 106 -10.74 -11.48 6.38
CA SER A 106 -11.47 -12.57 5.72
C SER A 106 -10.92 -12.88 4.33
N SER A 107 -11.25 -14.06 3.80
CA SER A 107 -10.83 -14.45 2.44
C SER A 107 -11.40 -13.50 1.39
N GLU A 108 -12.60 -12.97 1.60
CA GLU A 108 -13.25 -12.01 0.73
C GLU A 108 -12.53 -10.65 0.74
N GLU A 109 -12.08 -10.18 1.91
CA GLU A 109 -11.30 -8.94 2.01
C GLU A 109 -9.93 -9.07 1.35
N LEU A 110 -9.25 -10.19 1.56
CA LEU A 110 -7.98 -10.50 0.91
C LEU A 110 -8.12 -10.58 -0.60
N ALA A 111 -9.14 -11.29 -1.11
CA ALA A 111 -9.40 -11.43 -2.53
C ALA A 111 -9.82 -10.11 -3.19
N ARG A 112 -10.61 -9.30 -2.48
CA ARG A 112 -11.01 -7.96 -2.95
C ARG A 112 -9.84 -6.99 -2.98
N GLY A 113 -8.90 -7.12 -2.04
CA GLY A 113 -7.69 -6.31 -1.98
C GLY A 113 -7.79 -5.07 -1.11
N TRP A 114 -8.79 -4.99 -0.21
CA TRP A 114 -8.84 -3.95 0.82
C TRP A 114 -9.81 -4.31 1.95
N ALA A 115 -9.58 -3.68 3.11
CA ALA A 115 -10.45 -3.70 4.26
C ALA A 115 -10.47 -2.33 4.94
N ILE A 116 -11.67 -1.84 5.29
CA ILE A 116 -11.85 -0.62 6.09
C ILE A 116 -11.61 -0.99 7.55
N VAL A 117 -10.59 -0.37 8.15
CA VAL A 117 -10.02 -0.70 9.46
C VAL A 117 -9.29 0.50 10.05
N ASP A 118 -9.22 0.56 11.37
CA ASP A 118 -8.46 1.56 12.12
C ASP A 118 -7.21 0.89 12.72
N GLY A 119 -6.21 0.68 11.86
CA GLY A 119 -4.95 -0.01 12.20
C GLY A 119 -4.54 -1.07 11.18
N TRP A 120 -3.53 -1.86 11.54
CA TRP A 120 -2.92 -2.89 10.69
C TRP A 120 -3.28 -4.31 11.15
N PRO A 121 -4.22 -5.01 10.48
CA PRO A 121 -4.58 -6.41 10.77
C PRO A 121 -3.39 -7.36 10.64
N THR A 122 -3.37 -8.42 11.44
CA THR A 122 -2.21 -9.33 11.61
C THR A 122 -1.83 -10.07 10.32
N ASN A 123 -2.80 -10.45 9.50
CA ASN A 123 -2.58 -11.18 8.24
C ASN A 123 -2.62 -10.27 7.00
N THR A 124 -2.49 -8.95 7.17
CA THR A 124 -2.42 -8.03 6.03
C THR A 124 -1.16 -8.35 5.20
N PRO A 125 -1.29 -8.57 3.88
CA PRO A 125 -0.12 -8.81 3.03
C PRO A 125 0.87 -7.65 3.15
N SER A 126 2.16 -7.98 3.29
CA SER A 126 3.21 -6.98 3.52
C SER A 126 3.30 -5.91 2.43
N GLN A 127 2.85 -6.22 1.22
CA GLN A 127 2.84 -5.34 0.05
C GLN A 127 1.71 -4.30 0.05
N TRP A 128 0.75 -4.40 0.98
CA TRP A 128 -0.35 -3.45 1.07
C TRP A 128 0.11 -2.14 1.72
N ILE A 129 -0.75 -1.13 1.64
CA ILE A 129 -0.57 0.16 2.29
C ILE A 129 -1.71 0.42 3.26
N TYR A 130 -1.49 1.29 4.23
CA TYR A 130 -2.55 1.83 5.07
C TYR A 130 -2.82 3.27 4.66
N VAL A 131 -4.08 3.64 4.54
CA VAL A 131 -4.52 4.96 4.09
C VAL A 131 -5.54 5.54 5.05
N ILE A 132 -5.47 6.86 5.23
CA ILE A 132 -6.44 7.63 6.02
C ILE A 132 -7.03 8.69 5.10
N TRP A 133 -8.36 8.81 5.07
CA TRP A 133 -9.09 9.91 4.44
C TRP A 133 -10.02 10.57 5.46
N LYS A 134 -10.74 11.61 5.03
CA LYS A 134 -11.56 12.44 5.93
C LYS A 134 -12.52 11.66 6.84
N ASN A 135 -13.04 10.52 6.37
CA ASN A 135 -14.12 9.79 7.01
C ASN A 135 -13.75 8.33 7.33
N GLY A 136 -12.46 7.98 7.38
CA GLY A 136 -12.05 6.62 7.75
C GLY A 136 -10.64 6.26 7.32
N SER A 137 -10.31 5.00 7.56
CA SER A 137 -9.04 4.38 7.19
C SER A 137 -9.21 2.97 6.68
N ALA A 138 -8.21 2.49 5.95
CA ALA A 138 -8.21 1.17 5.34
C ALA A 138 -6.79 0.65 5.10
N VAL A 139 -6.66 -0.67 5.05
CA VAL A 139 -5.53 -1.33 4.37
C VAL A 139 -5.95 -1.67 2.94
N VAL A 140 -5.07 -1.41 1.97
CA VAL A 140 -5.38 -1.46 0.54
C VAL A 140 -4.19 -2.03 -0.24
N ALA A 141 -4.45 -2.96 -1.15
CA ALA A 141 -3.48 -3.41 -2.13
C ALA A 141 -3.21 -2.28 -3.15
N PRO A 142 -1.95 -1.93 -3.47
CA PRO A 142 -1.65 -0.81 -4.38
C PRO A 142 -2.38 -0.88 -5.73
N GLU A 143 -2.47 -2.07 -6.30
CA GLU A 143 -3.16 -2.35 -7.58
C GLU A 143 -4.69 -2.21 -7.51
N LYS A 144 -5.26 -2.09 -6.31
CA LYS A 144 -6.70 -1.94 -6.06
C LYS A 144 -7.12 -0.55 -5.61
N ILE A 145 -6.18 0.40 -5.48
CA ILE A 145 -6.45 1.74 -4.98
C ILE A 145 -7.56 2.46 -5.75
N ASP A 146 -7.53 2.44 -7.09
CA ASP A 146 -8.53 3.13 -7.90
C ASP A 146 -9.94 2.52 -7.75
N GLU A 147 -10.01 1.18 -7.65
CA GLU A 147 -11.27 0.46 -7.41
C GLU A 147 -11.81 0.79 -6.02
N PHE A 148 -10.94 0.81 -5.02
CA PHE A 148 -11.26 1.17 -3.64
C PHE A 148 -11.81 2.61 -3.53
N ILE A 149 -11.13 3.59 -4.15
CA ILE A 149 -11.56 4.99 -4.16
C ILE A 149 -12.96 5.13 -4.76
N LYS A 150 -13.19 4.51 -5.93
CA LYS A 150 -14.47 4.58 -6.64
C LYS A 150 -15.60 3.96 -5.82
N ARG A 151 -15.39 2.76 -5.28
CA ARG A 151 -16.44 2.04 -4.54
C ARG A 151 -16.86 2.75 -3.26
N ASN A 152 -15.92 3.44 -2.61
CA ASN A 152 -16.18 4.13 -1.34
C ASN A 152 -16.42 5.64 -1.52
N ASN A 153 -16.53 6.13 -2.76
CA ASN A 153 -16.74 7.54 -3.09
C ASN A 153 -15.75 8.47 -2.36
N ILE A 154 -14.47 8.08 -2.31
CA ILE A 154 -13.45 8.86 -1.61
C ILE A 154 -13.12 10.11 -2.44
N VAL A 155 -13.41 11.27 -1.87
CA VAL A 155 -13.29 12.55 -2.57
C VAL A 155 -11.81 12.92 -2.77
N PRO A 156 -11.43 13.39 -3.98
CA PRO A 156 -10.10 13.93 -4.23
C PRO A 156 -9.81 15.15 -3.36
N LEU A 157 -8.58 15.24 -2.89
CA LEU A 157 -8.01 16.36 -2.15
C LEU A 157 -7.41 17.37 -3.15
N PRO A 158 -7.77 18.65 -3.05
CA PRO A 158 -7.18 19.66 -3.92
C PRO A 158 -5.71 19.88 -3.55
N ARG A 159 -4.85 20.00 -4.56
CA ARG A 159 -3.44 20.35 -4.35
C ARG A 159 -3.24 21.82 -3.98
N SER A 160 -4.18 22.71 -4.33
CA SER A 160 -4.09 24.15 -4.07
C SER A 160 -5.43 24.74 -3.65
N LEU A 161 -5.43 25.42 -2.50
CA LEU A 161 -6.60 26.16 -2.00
C LEU A 161 -6.98 27.34 -2.89
N MET A 162 -5.99 28.04 -3.46
CA MET A 162 -6.27 29.15 -4.38
C MET A 162 -6.99 28.66 -5.63
N LEU A 163 -6.53 27.55 -6.23
CA LEU A 163 -7.18 27.00 -7.41
C LEU A 163 -8.58 26.47 -7.09
N GLU A 164 -8.77 25.84 -5.92
CA GLU A 164 -10.09 25.38 -5.49
C GLU A 164 -11.09 26.54 -5.36
N ASN A 165 -10.68 27.65 -4.74
CA ASN A 165 -11.53 28.82 -4.56
C ASN A 165 -11.84 29.58 -5.86
N LEU A 166 -11.00 29.45 -6.88
CA LEU A 166 -11.23 30.05 -8.22
C LEU A 166 -12.19 29.22 -9.09
N MET A 167 -12.45 27.96 -8.71
CA MET A 167 -13.29 27.03 -9.46
C MET A 167 -14.70 26.85 -8.86
N LYS A 168 -15.00 27.55 -7.75
CA LYS A 168 -16.33 27.62 -7.12
C LYS A 168 -17.04 28.91 -7.52
#